data_AF-A0A0C3DZT1-F1
#
_entry.id   AF-A0A0C3DZT1-F1
#
_cell.length_a   1.000
_cell.length_b   1.000
_cell.length_c   1.000
_cell.angle_alpha   90.00
_cell.angle_beta   90.00
_cell.angle_gamma   90.00
#
_symmetry.space_group_name_H-M   'P 1'
#
loop_
_entity.id
_entity.type
_entity.pdbx_description
1 polymer ?
#
loop_
_entity_poly.entity_id
_entity_poly.type
_entity_poly.pdbx_seq_one_letter_code
_entity_poly.pdbx_strand_id
1 'polypeptide(L)'
;MACIVLLIALELFTCGTKDWNVHLQAACSLSLKFGRDPLKKGPSSKTHRLAMAFFKSVVSWYDIFSCATTGLKPFSTFDERIDAIVPHVPFEKLMGCEDWLMRLIHEIATLGEWKKRIEESGGLSMVELVRRASNIEARLEDGLAASGNANEVMLMDTSIDPAISDAAKAVIKKTTHIFAGAALVYLQVTISGAYPGIPEIQRGVSRTMTALDELDDISMVRNLLWPVCIAGCMATEEYEPYWRDLLSSAGNERWAFGYPFKILLIMEECWKLRRSQPGTAVAVDWMTAMKSLDMRLLLV
;
A
#
# COMPACT_ATOMS: atom_id res chain seq x y z
N MET A 1 -14.83 -9.31 -14.39
CA MET A 1 -14.22 -8.95 -13.09
C MET A 1 -13.41 -10.11 -12.53
N ALA A 2 -14.04 -11.23 -12.12
CA ALA A 2 -13.33 -12.40 -11.57
C ALA A 2 -12.11 -12.84 -12.41
N CYS A 3 -12.28 -13.06 -13.71
CA CYS A 3 -11.18 -13.50 -14.58
C CYS A 3 -10.01 -12.50 -14.62
N ILE A 4 -10.28 -11.20 -14.61
CA ILE A 4 -9.23 -10.17 -14.67
C ILE A 4 -8.47 -10.10 -13.34
N VAL A 5 -9.19 -10.18 -12.22
CA VAL A 5 -8.58 -10.29 -10.89
C VAL A 5 -7.68 -11.53 -10.79
N LEU A 6 -8.13 -12.67 -11.32
CA LEU A 6 -7.32 -13.89 -11.36
C LEU A 6 -6.09 -13.76 -12.26
N LEU A 7 -6.18 -13.03 -13.39
CA LEU A 7 -5.01 -12.74 -14.23
C LEU A 7 -4.01 -11.84 -13.51
N ILE A 8 -4.48 -10.80 -12.81
CA ILE A 8 -3.59 -9.97 -11.98
C ILE A 8 -2.95 -10.82 -10.88
N ALA A 9 -3.71 -11.67 -10.19
CA ALA A 9 -3.18 -12.57 -9.19
C ALA A 9 -2.16 -13.55 -9.78
N LEU A 10 -2.38 -14.08 -10.99
CA LEU A 10 -1.44 -14.96 -11.67
C LEU A 10 -0.14 -14.23 -12.03
N GLU A 11 -0.22 -13.01 -12.53
CA GLU A 11 0.96 -12.15 -12.74
C GLU A 11 1.70 -11.92 -11.42
N LEU A 12 0.98 -11.71 -10.31
CA LEU A 12 1.59 -11.63 -8.99
C LEU A 12 2.30 -12.96 -8.64
N PHE A 13 1.61 -14.09 -8.69
CA PHE A 13 2.20 -15.38 -8.33
C PHE A 13 3.39 -15.80 -9.20
N THR A 14 3.37 -15.47 -10.48
CA THR A 14 4.50 -15.70 -11.40
C THR A 14 5.62 -14.66 -11.24
N CYS A 15 5.42 -13.70 -10.34
CA CYS A 15 6.32 -12.59 -10.09
C CYS A 15 6.53 -11.74 -11.37
N GLY A 16 5.51 -11.60 -12.20
CA GLY A 16 5.52 -10.81 -13.42
C GLY A 16 5.90 -9.35 -13.15
N THR A 17 6.72 -8.77 -14.02
CA THR A 17 7.25 -7.41 -13.86
C THR A 17 6.70 -6.41 -14.89
N LYS A 18 5.79 -6.81 -15.78
CA LYS A 18 5.41 -5.98 -16.94
C LYS A 18 3.92 -5.91 -17.26
N ASP A 19 3.16 -7.00 -17.12
CA ASP A 19 1.85 -7.11 -17.78
C ASP A 19 0.62 -6.83 -16.87
N TRP A 20 0.78 -6.82 -15.54
CA TRP A 20 -0.32 -6.57 -14.60
C TRP A 20 -1.03 -5.23 -14.83
N ASN A 21 -0.33 -4.20 -15.32
CA ASN A 21 -0.88 -2.86 -15.50
C ASN A 21 -2.02 -2.85 -16.53
N VAL A 22 -1.88 -3.57 -17.63
CA VAL A 22 -2.92 -3.68 -18.68
C VAL A 22 -4.17 -4.34 -18.11
N HIS A 23 -3.99 -5.39 -17.31
CA HIS A 23 -5.09 -6.07 -16.65
C HIS A 23 -5.79 -5.19 -15.62
N LEU A 24 -5.03 -4.44 -14.81
CA LEU A 24 -5.60 -3.52 -13.83
C LEU A 24 -6.38 -2.38 -14.49
N GLN A 25 -5.84 -1.77 -15.56
CA GLN A 25 -6.55 -0.75 -16.33
C GLN A 25 -7.88 -1.26 -16.89
N ALA A 26 -7.90 -2.48 -17.42
CA ALA A 26 -9.11 -3.12 -17.90
C ALA A 26 -10.11 -3.36 -16.75
N ALA A 27 -9.63 -3.81 -15.58
CA ALA A 27 -10.45 -4.03 -14.39
C ALA A 27 -11.10 -2.73 -13.89
N CYS A 28 -10.32 -1.66 -13.74
CA CYS A 28 -10.82 -0.35 -13.29
C CYS A 28 -11.85 0.24 -14.26
N SER A 29 -11.58 0.14 -15.57
CA SER A 29 -12.51 0.59 -16.62
C SER A 29 -13.85 -0.15 -16.55
N LEU A 30 -13.85 -1.44 -16.24
CA LEU A 30 -15.06 -2.23 -16.06
C LEU A 30 -15.78 -1.86 -14.76
N SER A 31 -15.06 -1.70 -13.65
CA SER A 31 -15.63 -1.29 -12.36
C SER A 31 -16.43 0.01 -12.46
N LEU A 32 -15.90 1.01 -13.17
CA LEU A 32 -16.57 2.29 -13.42
C LEU A 32 -17.84 2.13 -14.27
N LYS A 33 -17.82 1.27 -15.29
CA LYS A 33 -19.00 0.99 -16.12
C LYS A 33 -20.12 0.30 -15.34
N PHE A 34 -19.79 -0.64 -14.46
CA PHE A 34 -20.77 -1.33 -13.62
C PHE A 34 -21.36 -0.45 -12.50
N GLY A 35 -20.73 0.68 -12.16
CA GLY A 35 -21.29 1.66 -11.20
C GLY A 35 -22.29 2.65 -11.82
N ARG A 36 -22.25 2.85 -13.15
CA ARG A 36 -23.00 3.91 -13.85
C ARG A 36 -24.28 3.45 -14.54
N ASP A 37 -24.56 2.14 -14.60
CA ASP A 37 -25.72 1.61 -15.29
C ASP A 37 -26.73 0.96 -14.32
N PRO A 38 -27.54 1.77 -13.60
CA PRO A 38 -28.61 1.27 -12.73
C PRO A 38 -29.78 0.63 -13.51
N LEU A 39 -29.71 0.62 -14.86
CA LEU A 39 -30.82 0.24 -15.75
C LEU A 39 -30.76 -1.21 -16.24
N LYS A 40 -29.69 -1.97 -16.00
CA LYS A 40 -29.72 -3.44 -16.18
C LYS A 40 -30.26 -4.13 -14.93
N LYS A 41 -31.54 -3.89 -14.65
CA LYS A 41 -32.37 -4.65 -13.68
C LYS A 41 -32.65 -6.06 -14.20
N GLY A 42 -31.60 -6.88 -14.35
CA GLY A 42 -31.78 -8.33 -14.27
C GLY A 42 -31.91 -8.76 -12.80
N PRO A 43 -32.59 -9.86 -12.48
CA PRO A 43 -32.56 -10.40 -11.12
C PRO A 43 -31.12 -10.85 -10.81
N SER A 44 -30.33 -9.98 -10.17
CA SER A 44 -29.04 -10.40 -9.63
C SER A 44 -29.27 -11.16 -8.33
N SER A 45 -28.76 -12.37 -8.25
CA SER A 45 -28.80 -13.13 -6.99
C SER A 45 -28.02 -12.37 -5.90
N LYS A 46 -28.36 -12.63 -4.63
CA LYS A 46 -27.58 -12.10 -3.48
C LYS A 46 -26.08 -12.41 -3.64
N THR A 47 -25.78 -13.63 -4.09
CA THR A 47 -24.43 -14.09 -4.39
C THR A 47 -23.73 -13.25 -5.45
N HIS A 48 -24.43 -12.89 -6.54
CA HIS A 48 -23.85 -12.04 -7.58
C HIS A 48 -23.48 -10.65 -7.05
N ARG A 49 -24.34 -10.03 -6.22
CA ARG A 49 -24.05 -8.72 -5.62
C ARG A 49 -22.85 -8.77 -4.69
N LEU A 50 -22.78 -9.79 -3.83
CA LEU A 50 -21.65 -9.99 -2.92
C LEU A 50 -20.34 -10.23 -3.69
N ALA A 51 -20.37 -11.06 -4.74
CA ALA A 51 -19.20 -11.29 -5.58
C ALA A 51 -18.73 -10.00 -6.27
N MET A 52 -19.67 -9.17 -6.75
CA MET A 52 -19.31 -7.88 -7.35
C MET A 52 -18.72 -6.89 -6.36
N ALA A 53 -19.26 -6.82 -5.14
CA ALA A 53 -18.67 -6.03 -4.06
C ALA A 53 -17.23 -6.48 -3.78
N PHE A 54 -17.02 -7.79 -3.61
CA PHE A 54 -15.70 -8.37 -3.38
C PHE A 54 -14.70 -8.04 -4.48
N PHE A 55 -15.02 -8.31 -5.75
CA PHE A 55 -14.08 -8.05 -6.84
C PHE A 55 -13.83 -6.56 -7.07
N LYS A 56 -14.80 -5.69 -6.77
CA LYS A 56 -14.57 -4.24 -6.78
C LYS A 56 -13.58 -3.83 -5.69
N SER A 57 -13.74 -4.31 -4.46
CA SER A 57 -12.79 -4.07 -3.37
C SER A 57 -11.38 -4.56 -3.71
N VAL A 58 -11.24 -5.74 -4.33
CA VAL A 58 -9.94 -6.27 -4.79
C VAL A 58 -9.32 -5.37 -5.86
N VAL A 59 -10.11 -4.87 -6.81
CA VAL A 59 -9.59 -3.96 -7.84
C VAL A 59 -9.19 -2.62 -7.26
N SER A 60 -9.98 -2.08 -6.33
CA SER A 60 -9.62 -0.86 -5.59
C SER A 60 -8.33 -1.05 -4.80
N TRP A 61 -8.16 -2.21 -4.15
CA TRP A 61 -6.93 -2.57 -3.44
C TRP A 61 -5.71 -2.56 -4.36
N TYR A 62 -5.78 -3.24 -5.50
CA TYR A 62 -4.70 -3.24 -6.49
C TYR A 62 -4.43 -1.85 -7.07
N ASP A 63 -5.46 -1.05 -7.29
CA ASP A 63 -5.33 0.32 -7.78
C ASP A 63 -4.59 1.21 -6.78
N ILE A 64 -4.92 1.13 -5.48
CA ILE A 64 -4.22 1.87 -4.42
C ILE A 64 -2.74 1.51 -4.40
N PHE A 65 -2.41 0.22 -4.40
CA PHE A 65 -0.99 -0.17 -4.36
C PHE A 65 -0.26 0.08 -5.67
N SER A 66 -0.94 -0.01 -6.81
CA SER A 66 -0.39 0.40 -8.09
C SER A 66 0.01 1.88 -8.05
N CYS A 67 -0.91 2.78 -7.69
CA CYS A 67 -0.62 4.21 -7.67
C CYS A 67 0.43 4.57 -6.61
N ALA A 68 0.36 3.98 -5.42
CA ALA A 68 1.33 4.20 -4.36
C ALA A 68 2.74 3.68 -4.71
N THR A 69 2.84 2.59 -5.47
CA THR A 69 4.11 1.99 -5.90
C THR A 69 4.74 2.71 -7.09
N THR A 70 3.93 3.13 -8.07
CA THR A 70 4.45 3.61 -9.36
C THR A 70 4.24 5.11 -9.61
N GLY A 71 3.57 5.81 -8.69
CA GLY A 71 3.19 7.22 -8.87
C GLY A 71 2.22 7.45 -10.02
N LEU A 72 1.54 6.39 -10.48
CA LEU A 72 0.51 6.50 -11.52
C LEU A 72 -0.73 7.15 -10.92
N LYS A 73 -1.52 7.80 -11.78
CA LYS A 73 -2.80 8.36 -11.37
C LYS A 73 -3.72 7.23 -10.86
N PRO A 74 -4.31 7.36 -9.66
CA PRO A 74 -5.31 6.40 -9.19
C PRO A 74 -6.50 6.34 -10.15
N PHE A 75 -6.97 5.13 -10.48
CA PHE A 75 -8.13 4.94 -11.33
C PHE A 75 -9.45 5.04 -10.56
N SER A 76 -9.43 4.62 -9.30
CA SER A 76 -10.56 4.62 -8.38
C SER A 76 -10.70 6.00 -7.76
N THR A 77 -11.91 6.52 -7.77
CA THR A 77 -12.27 7.68 -6.94
C THR A 77 -13.04 7.13 -5.76
N PHE A 78 -12.46 7.20 -4.55
CA PHE A 78 -13.23 7.03 -3.32
C PHE A 78 -14.11 8.27 -3.15
N ASP A 79 -15.32 8.19 -3.71
CA ASP A 79 -16.36 9.19 -3.53
C ASP A 79 -17.32 8.65 -2.48
N GLU A 80 -17.37 9.31 -1.32
CA GLU A 80 -18.25 8.95 -0.20
C GLU A 80 -19.71 8.78 -0.62
N ARG A 81 -20.17 9.50 -1.66
CA ARG A 81 -21.54 9.39 -2.18
C ARG A 81 -21.74 8.10 -2.98
N ILE A 82 -20.71 7.62 -3.68
CA ILE A 82 -20.75 6.37 -4.45
C ILE A 82 -20.55 5.17 -3.52
N ASP A 83 -19.66 5.29 -2.54
CA ASP A 83 -19.38 4.26 -1.53
C ASP A 83 -20.60 3.97 -0.64
N ALA A 84 -21.46 4.97 -0.41
CA ALA A 84 -22.74 4.77 0.29
C ALA A 84 -23.77 3.95 -0.50
N ILE A 85 -23.63 3.88 -1.83
CA ILE A 85 -24.62 3.24 -2.73
C ILE A 85 -24.15 1.83 -3.16
N VAL A 86 -22.84 1.63 -3.26
CA VAL A 86 -22.25 0.37 -3.73
C VAL A 86 -21.68 -0.40 -2.54
N PRO A 87 -22.14 -1.65 -2.27
CA PRO A 87 -21.58 -2.44 -1.19
C PRO A 87 -20.07 -2.64 -1.42
N HIS A 88 -19.27 -2.33 -0.40
CA HIS A 88 -17.82 -2.54 -0.34
C HIS A 88 -17.49 -3.63 0.70
N VAL A 89 -16.53 -4.51 0.39
CA VAL A 89 -15.95 -5.41 1.39
C VAL A 89 -14.82 -4.67 2.10
N PRO A 90 -14.89 -4.48 3.43
CA PRO A 90 -13.82 -3.81 4.17
C PRO A 90 -12.44 -4.41 3.86
N PHE A 91 -11.44 -3.56 3.67
CA PHE A 91 -10.04 -3.92 3.52
C PHE A 91 -9.52 -4.73 4.72
N GLU A 92 -10.07 -4.53 5.92
CA GLU A 92 -9.77 -5.36 7.09
C GLU A 92 -10.02 -6.84 6.83
N LYS A 93 -11.12 -7.14 6.14
CA LYS A 93 -11.52 -8.50 5.78
C LYS A 93 -10.82 -9.00 4.53
N LEU A 94 -10.29 -8.09 3.70
CA LEU A 94 -9.69 -8.43 2.42
C LEU A 94 -8.17 -8.67 2.52
N MET A 95 -7.46 -7.77 3.19
CA MET A 95 -6.00 -7.72 3.26
C MET A 95 -5.46 -7.66 4.69
N GLY A 96 -6.35 -7.65 5.70
CA GLY A 96 -5.94 -7.61 7.10
C GLY A 96 -5.48 -6.23 7.59
N CYS A 97 -5.85 -5.15 6.92
CA CYS A 97 -5.49 -3.77 7.27
C CYS A 97 -6.73 -2.90 7.45
N GLU A 98 -6.72 -2.00 8.44
CA GLU A 98 -7.85 -1.11 8.71
C GLU A 98 -8.22 -0.23 7.51
N ASP A 99 -9.54 -0.07 7.28
CA ASP A 99 -10.09 0.61 6.10
C ASP A 99 -9.66 2.07 5.99
N TRP A 100 -9.53 2.76 7.13
CA TRP A 100 -9.16 4.17 7.17
C TRP A 100 -7.75 4.39 6.62
N LEU A 101 -6.83 3.46 6.89
CA LEU A 101 -5.44 3.57 6.48
C LEU A 101 -5.29 3.42 4.97
N MET A 102 -6.04 2.49 4.37
CA MET A 102 -6.05 2.30 2.92
C MET A 102 -6.55 3.53 2.17
N ARG A 103 -7.55 4.23 2.72
CA ARG A 103 -8.01 5.51 2.17
C ARG A 103 -6.94 6.58 2.27
N LEU A 104 -6.21 6.65 3.39
CA LEU A 104 -5.11 7.60 3.54
C LEU A 104 -3.94 7.32 2.59
N ILE A 105 -3.56 6.05 2.38
CA ILE A 105 -2.54 5.68 1.37
C ILE A 105 -2.97 6.15 -0.03
N HIS A 106 -4.25 5.95 -0.37
CA HIS A 106 -4.82 6.47 -1.61
C HIS A 106 -4.77 8.01 -1.71
N GLU A 107 -5.08 8.70 -0.62
CA GLU A 107 -5.00 10.16 -0.55
C GLU A 107 -3.56 10.67 -0.72
N ILE A 108 -2.56 9.97 -0.16
CA ILE A 108 -1.14 10.29 -0.38
C ILE A 108 -0.77 10.13 -1.86
N ALA A 109 -1.19 9.03 -2.49
CA ALA A 109 -0.94 8.81 -3.92
C ALA A 109 -1.61 9.89 -4.80
N THR A 110 -2.82 10.30 -4.43
CA THR A 110 -3.54 11.41 -5.08
C THR A 110 -2.82 12.75 -4.86
N LEU A 111 -2.27 12.99 -3.66
CA LEU A 111 -1.48 14.17 -3.35
C LEU A 111 -0.19 14.21 -4.21
N GLY A 112 0.50 13.09 -4.37
CA GLY A 112 1.70 12.98 -5.19
C GLY A 112 1.43 13.26 -6.67
N GLU A 113 0.35 12.70 -7.22
CA GLU A 113 -0.07 12.99 -8.60
C GLU A 113 -0.47 14.46 -8.77
N TRP A 114 -1.21 15.03 -7.81
CA TRP A 114 -1.56 16.45 -7.82
C TRP A 114 -0.31 17.35 -7.77
N LYS A 115 0.65 17.04 -6.88
CA LYS A 115 1.91 17.78 -6.73
C LYS A 115 2.65 17.81 -8.07
N LYS A 116 2.87 16.63 -8.66
CA LYS A 116 3.58 16.50 -9.95
C LYS A 116 2.92 17.33 -11.06
N ARG A 117 1.60 17.22 -11.22
CA ARG A 117 0.87 17.96 -12.27
C ARG A 117 0.94 19.48 -12.07
N ILE A 118 0.82 19.96 -10.84
CA ILE A 118 0.85 21.39 -10.55
C ILE A 118 2.29 21.94 -10.68
N GLU A 119 3.29 21.15 -10.27
CA GLU A 119 4.72 21.46 -10.44
C GLU A 119 5.09 21.58 -11.93
N GLU A 120 4.63 20.66 -12.78
CA GLU A 120 4.79 20.72 -14.24
C GLU A 120 4.17 21.99 -14.86
N SER A 121 3.10 22.52 -14.24
CA SER A 121 2.46 23.78 -14.65
C SER A 121 3.09 25.05 -14.03
N GLY A 122 4.10 24.90 -13.16
CA GLY A 122 4.77 26.02 -12.47
C GLY A 122 3.95 26.67 -11.35
N GLY A 123 2.84 26.05 -10.92
CA GLY A 123 1.88 26.63 -9.97
C GLY A 123 1.97 26.10 -8.54
N LEU A 124 3.02 25.37 -8.18
CA LEU A 124 3.09 24.67 -6.90
C LEU A 124 3.24 25.65 -5.73
N SER A 125 2.22 25.68 -4.87
CA SER A 125 2.29 26.37 -3.58
C SER A 125 2.76 25.40 -2.50
N MET A 126 3.94 25.67 -1.94
CA MET A 126 4.48 24.89 -0.81
C MET A 126 3.58 24.96 0.42
N VAL A 127 2.92 26.10 0.66
CA VAL A 127 1.97 26.27 1.77
C VAL A 127 0.78 25.32 1.62
N GLU A 128 0.22 25.21 0.40
CA GLU A 128 -0.91 24.31 0.14
C GLU A 128 -0.48 22.84 0.20
N LEU A 129 0.72 22.51 -0.29
CA LEU A 129 1.28 21.16 -0.21
C LEU A 129 1.42 20.72 1.26
N VAL A 130 2.06 21.55 2.08
CA VAL A 130 2.24 21.27 3.51
C VAL A 130 0.89 21.17 4.22
N ARG A 131 -0.05 22.08 3.96
CA ARG A 131 -1.39 22.05 4.57
C ARG A 131 -2.12 20.73 4.29
N ARG A 132 -2.09 20.24 3.05
CA ARG A 132 -2.70 18.96 2.69
C ARG A 132 -1.99 17.78 3.35
N ALA A 133 -0.66 17.79 3.35
CA ALA A 133 0.14 16.74 3.95
C ALA A 133 -0.08 16.65 5.47
N SER A 134 -0.05 17.77 6.18
CA SER A 134 -0.30 17.82 7.63
C SER A 134 -1.70 17.35 8.01
N ASN A 135 -2.71 17.56 7.16
CA ASN A 135 -4.04 17.00 7.39
C ASN A 135 -4.07 15.48 7.28
N ILE A 136 -3.37 14.90 6.29
CA ILE A 136 -3.24 13.45 6.14
C ILE A 136 -2.43 12.86 7.32
N GLU A 137 -1.32 13.50 7.68
CA GLU A 137 -0.46 13.09 8.80
C GLU A 137 -1.21 13.08 10.13
N ALA A 138 -1.98 14.14 10.44
CA ALA A 138 -2.80 14.18 11.64
C ALA A 138 -3.81 13.02 11.68
N ARG A 139 -4.47 12.72 10.56
CA ARG A 139 -5.42 11.59 10.47
C ARG A 139 -4.73 10.22 10.59
N LEU A 140 -3.48 10.09 10.12
CA LEU A 140 -2.66 8.89 10.34
C LEU A 140 -2.38 8.69 11.84
N GLU A 141 -1.94 9.74 12.53
CA GLU A 141 -1.65 9.68 13.97
C GLU A 141 -2.91 9.46 14.81
N ASP A 142 -4.02 10.13 14.49
CA ASP A 142 -5.31 9.95 15.17
C ASP A 142 -5.82 8.51 15.01
N GLY A 143 -5.72 7.94 13.80
CA GLY A 143 -6.08 6.55 13.53
C GLY A 143 -5.23 5.55 14.31
N LEU A 144 -3.93 5.78 14.40
CA LEU A 144 -3.01 4.97 15.22
C LEU A 144 -3.34 5.05 16.71
N ALA A 145 -3.62 6.26 17.23
CA ALA A 145 -4.00 6.45 18.63
C ALA A 145 -5.33 5.75 18.96
N ALA A 146 -6.32 5.84 18.07
CA ALA A 146 -7.60 5.16 18.23
C ALA A 146 -7.47 3.63 18.17
N SER A 147 -6.68 3.10 17.24
CA SER A 147 -6.41 1.66 17.10
C SER A 147 -5.65 1.11 18.33
N GLY A 148 -4.78 1.91 18.94
CA GLY A 148 -4.14 1.65 20.23
C GLY A 148 -5.14 1.40 21.37
N ASN A 149 -6.20 2.21 21.43
CA ASN A 149 -7.17 2.27 22.53
C ASN A 149 -8.43 1.41 22.32
N ALA A 150 -8.66 0.86 21.13
CA ALA A 150 -9.89 0.12 20.77
C ALA A 150 -10.09 -1.25 21.47
N ASN A 151 -9.36 -1.55 22.54
CA ASN A 151 -9.56 -2.75 23.35
C ASN A 151 -10.90 -2.77 24.13
N GLU A 152 -11.73 -1.72 24.08
CA GLU A 152 -12.93 -1.61 24.94
C GLU A 152 -14.30 -1.67 24.26
N VAL A 153 -14.43 -1.62 22.92
CA VAL A 153 -15.78 -1.64 22.30
C VAL A 153 -16.17 -3.05 21.85
N MET A 154 -16.84 -3.77 22.76
CA MET A 154 -17.60 -4.98 22.46
C MET A 154 -18.52 -4.76 21.26
N LEU A 155 -18.28 -5.49 20.17
CA LEU A 155 -19.28 -5.73 19.13
C LEU A 155 -19.74 -7.18 19.24
N MET A 156 -20.91 -7.31 19.84
CA MET A 156 -21.69 -8.51 20.06
C MET A 156 -22.36 -8.94 18.75
N ASP A 157 -21.63 -9.60 17.83
CA ASP A 157 -22.25 -10.50 16.85
C ASP A 157 -21.20 -11.34 16.08
N THR A 158 -20.98 -12.60 16.47
CA THR A 158 -20.75 -13.74 15.55
C THR A 158 -20.57 -15.06 16.31
N SER A 159 -21.09 -16.13 15.73
CA SER A 159 -20.98 -17.54 16.13
C SER A 159 -19.57 -18.15 15.92
N ILE A 160 -18.52 -17.33 16.01
CA ILE A 160 -17.11 -17.74 15.86
C ILE A 160 -16.50 -17.76 17.27
N ASP A 161 -15.63 -18.75 17.53
CA ASP A 161 -14.90 -18.85 18.79
C ASP A 161 -14.22 -17.49 19.11
N PRO A 162 -14.52 -16.88 20.27
CA PRO A 162 -13.97 -15.56 20.64
C PRO A 162 -12.44 -15.51 20.57
N ALA A 163 -11.74 -16.62 20.85
CA ALA A 163 -10.28 -16.69 20.74
C ALA A 163 -9.76 -16.49 19.31
N ILE A 164 -10.50 -16.99 18.30
CA ILE A 164 -10.15 -16.82 16.88
C ILE A 164 -10.41 -15.37 16.44
N SER A 165 -11.48 -14.75 16.95
CA SER A 165 -11.79 -13.35 16.66
C SER A 165 -10.72 -12.40 17.20
N ASP A 166 -10.23 -12.64 18.41
CA ASP A 166 -9.23 -11.78 19.05
C ASP A 166 -7.85 -11.91 18.40
N ALA A 167 -7.43 -13.12 18.02
CA ALA A 167 -6.19 -13.33 17.26
C ALA A 167 -6.23 -12.62 15.90
N ALA A 168 -7.37 -12.69 15.18
CA ALA A 168 -7.53 -12.00 13.91
C ALA A 168 -7.48 -10.46 14.06
N LYS A 169 -8.12 -9.91 15.10
CA LYS A 169 -8.03 -8.47 15.41
C LYS A 169 -6.60 -8.04 15.75
N ALA A 170 -5.87 -8.84 16.51
CA ALA A 170 -4.47 -8.55 16.84
C ALA A 170 -3.59 -8.52 15.58
N VAL A 171 -3.77 -9.48 14.67
CA VAL A 171 -3.09 -9.51 13.37
C VAL A 171 -3.43 -8.28 12.53
N ILE A 172 -4.72 -7.88 12.49
CA ILE A 172 -5.14 -6.67 11.76
C ILE A 172 -4.46 -5.43 12.35
N LYS A 173 -4.46 -5.28 13.67
CA LYS A 173 -3.83 -4.15 14.36
C LYS A 173 -2.33 -4.08 14.07
N LYS A 174 -1.60 -5.19 14.19
CA LYS A 174 -0.16 -5.26 13.87
C LYS A 174 0.10 -4.87 12.41
N THR A 175 -0.68 -5.42 11.48
CA THR A 175 -0.60 -5.09 10.04
C THR A 175 -0.85 -3.61 9.80
N THR A 176 -1.89 -3.02 10.40
CA THR A 176 -2.18 -1.59 10.29
C THR A 176 -1.01 -0.73 10.79
N HIS A 177 -0.37 -1.09 11.91
CA HIS A 177 0.76 -0.31 12.44
C HIS A 177 1.97 -0.33 11.48
N ILE A 178 2.26 -1.48 10.87
CA ILE A 178 3.33 -1.63 9.87
C ILE A 178 3.04 -0.76 8.64
N PHE A 179 1.82 -0.84 8.10
CA PHE A 179 1.39 -0.02 6.96
C PHE A 179 1.39 1.47 7.29
N ALA A 180 1.01 1.87 8.51
CA ALA A 180 0.97 3.27 8.90
C ALA A 180 2.36 3.89 8.99
N GLY A 181 3.34 3.17 9.56
CA GLY A 181 4.74 3.59 9.55
C GLY A 181 5.26 3.83 8.12
N ALA A 182 4.96 2.91 7.21
CA ALA A 182 5.35 3.04 5.81
C ALA A 182 4.57 4.14 5.08
N ALA A 183 3.30 4.37 5.42
CA ALA A 183 2.49 5.46 4.89
C ALA A 183 3.05 6.83 5.30
N LEU A 184 3.55 6.97 6.53
CA LEU A 184 4.27 8.16 6.97
C LEU A 184 5.54 8.37 6.14
N VAL A 185 6.34 7.33 5.92
CA VAL A 185 7.50 7.40 5.01
C VAL A 185 7.06 7.86 3.61
N TYR A 186 6.02 7.24 3.06
CA TYR A 186 5.51 7.55 1.72
C TYR A 186 5.04 9.00 1.61
N LEU A 187 4.34 9.52 2.62
CA LEU A 187 3.91 10.92 2.67
C LEU A 187 5.11 11.87 2.68
N GLN A 188 6.11 11.58 3.53
CA GLN A 188 7.30 12.42 3.66
C GLN A 188 8.15 12.42 2.39
N VAL A 189 8.31 11.26 1.75
CA VAL A 189 8.94 11.14 0.42
C VAL A 189 8.17 11.95 -0.62
N THR A 190 6.83 11.91 -0.58
CA THR A 190 5.97 12.64 -1.52
C THR A 190 6.16 14.16 -1.41
N ILE A 191 6.29 14.70 -0.20
CA ILE A 191 6.39 16.15 0.01
C ILE A 191 7.83 16.66 -0.08
N SER A 192 8.78 15.98 0.56
CA SER A 192 10.16 16.46 0.75
C SER A 192 11.16 15.80 -0.20
N GLY A 193 10.77 14.73 -0.89
CA GLY A 193 11.64 13.92 -1.74
C GLY A 193 12.26 12.73 -1.00
N ALA A 194 12.83 11.81 -1.77
CA ALA A 194 13.35 10.53 -1.29
C ALA A 194 14.76 10.66 -0.67
N TYR A 195 14.83 11.31 0.49
CA TYR A 195 16.07 11.56 1.22
C TYR A 195 16.05 10.89 2.60
N PRO A 196 16.72 9.73 2.79
CA PRO A 196 16.76 9.00 4.07
C PRO A 196 17.31 9.79 5.27
N GLY A 197 18.02 10.90 5.03
CA GLY A 197 18.53 11.77 6.08
C GLY A 197 17.46 12.64 6.76
N ILE A 198 16.25 12.72 6.20
CA ILE A 198 15.16 13.52 6.75
C ILE A 198 14.64 12.86 8.05
N PRO A 199 14.58 13.58 9.18
CA PRO A 199 14.17 13.02 10.47
C PRO A 199 12.79 12.36 10.46
N GLU A 200 11.83 12.95 9.74
CA GLU A 200 10.47 12.43 9.61
C GLU A 200 10.44 11.08 8.86
N ILE A 201 11.29 10.93 7.83
CA ILE A 201 11.48 9.66 7.12
C ILE A 201 12.10 8.62 8.05
N GLN A 202 13.17 8.97 8.77
CA GLN A 202 13.82 8.05 9.72
C GLN A 202 12.86 7.57 10.81
N ARG A 203 12.03 8.48 11.33
CA ARG A 203 10.99 8.14 12.32
C ARG A 203 9.96 7.16 11.75
N GLY A 204 9.52 7.38 10.51
CA GLY A 204 8.62 6.46 9.81
C GLY A 204 9.24 5.07 9.63
N VAL A 205 10.50 5.00 9.16
CA VAL A 205 11.25 3.74 8.99
C VAL A 205 11.39 3.02 10.33
N SER A 206 11.82 3.72 11.39
CA SER A 206 11.96 3.15 12.73
C SER A 206 10.64 2.61 13.27
N ARG A 207 9.53 3.34 13.11
CA ARG A 207 8.19 2.84 13.48
C ARG A 207 7.80 1.58 12.73
N THR A 208 8.09 1.51 11.42
CA THR A 208 7.83 0.29 10.64
C THR A 208 8.66 -0.88 11.15
N MET A 209 9.95 -0.67 11.45
CA MET A 209 10.82 -1.72 12.00
C MET A 209 10.31 -2.24 13.34
N THR A 210 9.98 -1.34 14.28
CA THR A 210 9.42 -1.72 15.58
C THR A 210 8.14 -2.53 15.43
N ALA A 211 7.23 -2.13 14.53
CA ALA A 211 6.00 -2.86 14.30
C ALA A 211 6.22 -4.22 13.60
N LEU A 212 7.28 -4.35 12.78
CA LEU A 212 7.68 -5.63 12.18
C LEU A 212 8.27 -6.58 13.23
N ASP A 213 9.04 -6.07 14.18
CA ASP A 213 9.64 -6.86 15.27
C ASP A 213 8.58 -7.42 16.24
N GLU A 214 7.39 -6.81 16.27
CA GLU A 214 6.23 -7.29 17.04
C GLU A 214 5.47 -8.44 16.35
N LEU A 215 5.83 -8.84 15.12
CA LEU A 215 5.18 -9.96 14.44
C LEU A 215 5.56 -11.30 15.09
N ASP A 216 4.55 -12.12 15.37
CA ASP A 216 4.77 -13.45 15.94
C ASP A 216 5.28 -14.47 14.90
N ASP A 217 4.98 -14.21 13.61
CA ASP A 217 5.38 -15.04 12.48
C ASP A 217 6.00 -14.18 11.37
N ILE A 218 7.32 -14.29 11.20
CA ILE A 218 8.08 -13.59 10.16
C ILE A 218 7.61 -13.96 8.74
N SER A 219 6.94 -15.10 8.57
CA SER A 219 6.41 -15.50 7.26
C SER A 219 5.31 -14.55 6.77
N MET A 220 4.71 -13.74 7.66
CA MET A 220 3.72 -12.71 7.32
C MET A 220 4.29 -11.56 6.51
N VAL A 221 5.61 -11.35 6.51
CA VAL A 221 6.31 -10.34 5.69
C VAL A 221 5.94 -10.46 4.19
N ARG A 222 5.60 -11.67 3.72
CA ARG A 222 5.16 -11.91 2.34
C ARG A 222 3.86 -11.19 1.94
N ASN A 223 3.04 -10.79 2.92
CA ASN A 223 1.79 -10.04 2.73
C ASN A 223 1.98 -8.54 3.03
N LEU A 224 3.22 -8.14 3.34
CA LEU A 224 3.60 -6.79 3.77
C LEU A 224 4.60 -6.19 2.77
N LEU A 225 4.48 -6.59 1.50
CA LEU A 225 5.45 -6.27 0.45
C LEU A 225 5.58 -4.77 0.23
N TRP A 226 4.45 -4.06 0.17
CA TRP A 226 4.47 -2.60 0.03
C TRP A 226 5.15 -1.91 1.21
N PRO A 227 4.71 -2.06 2.47
CA PRO A 227 5.28 -1.30 3.57
C PRO A 227 6.75 -1.64 3.81
N VAL A 228 7.13 -2.90 3.64
CA VAL A 228 8.52 -3.35 3.72
C VAL A 228 9.35 -2.66 2.62
N CYS A 229 8.91 -2.71 1.36
CA CYS A 229 9.63 -2.07 0.26
C CYS A 229 9.80 -0.55 0.47
N ILE A 230 8.73 0.16 0.85
CA ILE A 230 8.75 1.61 1.03
C ILE A 230 9.72 2.01 2.15
N ALA A 231 9.57 1.41 3.33
CA ALA A 231 10.39 1.73 4.49
C ALA A 231 11.84 1.28 4.31
N GLY A 232 12.08 0.05 3.86
CA GLY A 232 13.44 -0.46 3.67
C GLY A 232 14.20 0.22 2.53
N CYS A 233 13.52 0.66 1.46
CA CYS A 233 14.14 1.55 0.50
C CYS A 233 14.64 2.82 1.21
N MET A 234 13.83 3.44 2.07
CA MET A 234 14.20 4.68 2.77
C MET A 234 15.07 4.49 4.02
N ALA A 235 15.56 3.28 4.30
CA ALA A 235 16.48 3.04 5.40
C ALA A 235 17.84 3.75 5.19
N THR A 236 18.44 4.20 6.29
CA THR A 236 19.83 4.67 6.33
C THR A 236 20.79 3.48 6.33
N GLU A 237 22.07 3.74 6.03
CA GLU A 237 23.09 2.69 5.88
C GLU A 237 23.23 1.81 7.14
N GLU A 238 23.04 2.40 8.33
CA GLU A 238 23.04 1.71 9.61
C GLU A 238 22.00 0.58 9.70
N TYR A 239 20.82 0.77 9.08
CA TYR A 239 19.72 -0.18 9.14
C TYR A 239 19.62 -1.10 7.92
N GLU A 240 20.45 -0.94 6.88
CA GLU A 240 20.45 -1.87 5.73
C GLU A 240 20.61 -3.35 6.13
N PRO A 241 21.50 -3.73 7.08
CA PRO A 241 21.64 -5.12 7.49
C PRO A 241 20.34 -5.72 8.06
N TYR A 242 19.55 -4.93 8.80
CA TYR A 242 18.25 -5.37 9.33
C TYR A 242 17.30 -5.78 8.21
N TRP A 243 17.16 -4.94 7.18
CA TRP A 243 16.24 -5.23 6.06
C TRP A 243 16.70 -6.41 5.22
N ARG A 244 18.02 -6.60 5.05
CA ARG A 244 18.59 -7.80 4.42
C ARG A 244 18.23 -9.06 5.19
N ASP A 245 18.41 -9.03 6.51
CA ASP A 245 18.13 -10.18 7.38
C ASP A 245 16.63 -10.51 7.41
N LEU A 246 15.77 -9.51 7.54
CA LEU A 246 14.31 -9.65 7.50
C LEU A 246 13.84 -10.37 6.23
N LEU A 247 14.27 -9.90 5.06
CA LEU A 247 13.84 -10.45 3.77
C LEU A 247 14.48 -11.82 3.48
N SER A 248 15.70 -12.06 3.96
CA SER A 248 16.36 -13.37 3.87
C SER A 248 15.67 -14.40 4.74
N SER A 249 15.30 -14.02 5.96
CA SER A 249 14.59 -14.88 6.93
C SER A 249 13.14 -15.16 6.51
N ALA A 250 12.49 -14.22 5.84
CA ALA A 250 11.16 -14.42 5.25
C ALA A 250 11.20 -15.31 3.98
N GLY A 251 12.35 -15.40 3.31
CA GLY A 251 12.57 -16.19 2.10
C GLY A 251 12.88 -17.65 2.40
N ASN A 252 11.87 -18.50 2.54
CA ASN A 252 12.10 -19.95 2.67
C ASN A 252 12.47 -20.59 1.30
N GLU A 253 13.13 -21.76 1.28
CA GLU A 253 13.66 -22.42 0.05
C GLU A 253 12.62 -22.56 -1.09
N ARG A 254 11.34 -22.71 -0.74
CA ARG A 254 10.22 -22.80 -1.70
C ARG A 254 9.97 -21.53 -2.52
N TRP A 255 10.48 -20.39 -2.08
CA TRP A 255 10.18 -19.06 -2.63
C TRP A 255 11.44 -18.22 -2.83
N ALA A 256 12.60 -18.85 -3.01
CA ALA A 256 13.90 -18.20 -3.22
C ALA A 256 13.91 -17.21 -4.42
N PHE A 257 12.91 -17.26 -5.30
CA PHE A 257 12.72 -16.35 -6.44
C PHE A 257 11.41 -15.51 -6.37
N GLY A 258 10.76 -15.47 -5.20
CA GLY A 258 9.50 -14.78 -4.97
C GLY A 258 9.64 -13.26 -4.75
N TYR A 259 8.52 -12.60 -4.43
CA TYR A 259 8.49 -11.16 -4.20
C TYR A 259 9.47 -10.62 -3.14
N PRO A 260 9.68 -11.28 -1.98
CA PRO A 260 10.64 -10.79 -0.98
C PRO A 260 12.05 -10.61 -1.55
N PHE A 261 12.50 -11.53 -2.41
CA PHE A 261 13.78 -11.41 -3.10
C PHE A 261 13.83 -10.22 -4.05
N LYS A 262 12.76 -9.97 -4.83
CA LYS A 262 12.71 -8.81 -5.72
C LYS A 262 12.65 -7.48 -4.98
N ILE A 263 12.00 -7.46 -3.82
CA ILE A 263 12.00 -6.28 -2.95
C ILE A 263 13.41 -6.01 -2.44
N LEU A 264 14.13 -7.05 -2.01
CA LEU A 264 15.52 -6.92 -1.59
C LEU A 264 16.39 -6.34 -2.72
N LEU A 265 16.22 -6.83 -3.96
CA LEU A 265 16.91 -6.27 -5.13
C LEU A 265 16.61 -4.78 -5.34
N ILE A 266 15.33 -4.37 -5.20
CA ILE A 266 14.93 -2.96 -5.33
C ILE A 266 15.58 -2.12 -4.23
N MET A 267 15.57 -2.59 -2.98
CA MET A 267 16.19 -1.90 -1.84
C MET A 267 17.70 -1.73 -2.06
N GLU A 268 18.39 -2.81 -2.41
CA GLU A 268 19.84 -2.77 -2.64
C GLU A 268 20.21 -1.87 -3.81
N GLU A 269 19.42 -1.87 -4.89
CA GLU A 269 19.64 -0.96 -6.00
C GLU A 269 19.37 0.50 -5.60
N CYS A 270 18.35 0.78 -4.77
CA CYS A 270 18.14 2.11 -4.20
C CYS A 270 19.38 2.59 -3.41
N TRP A 271 19.89 1.75 -2.52
CA TRP A 271 21.05 2.07 -1.68
C TRP A 271 22.32 2.28 -2.52
N LYS A 272 22.56 1.39 -3.49
CA LYS A 272 23.67 1.48 -4.44
C LYS A 272 23.60 2.75 -5.28
N LEU A 273 22.44 3.08 -5.84
CA LEU A 273 22.25 4.27 -6.67
C LEU A 273 22.53 5.54 -5.86
N ARG A 274 22.08 5.62 -4.60
CA ARG A 274 22.41 6.77 -3.73
C ARG A 274 23.91 6.91 -3.47
N ARG A 275 24.60 5.82 -3.14
CA ARG A 275 26.06 5.83 -2.91
C ARG A 275 26.86 6.23 -4.16
N SER A 276 26.33 5.93 -5.34
CA SER A 276 27.03 6.14 -6.61
C SER A 276 26.84 7.56 -7.17
N GLN A 277 26.08 8.44 -6.51
CA GLN A 277 25.79 9.78 -7.02
C GLN A 277 26.93 10.78 -6.78
N PRO A 278 27.35 11.52 -7.82
CA PRO A 278 28.29 12.61 -7.66
C PRO A 278 27.60 13.90 -7.19
N GLY A 279 28.15 14.54 -6.15
CA GLY A 279 27.98 15.97 -5.81
C GLY A 279 26.56 16.45 -5.47
N THR A 280 25.67 16.52 -6.46
CA THR A 280 24.25 16.87 -6.29
C THR A 280 23.43 15.60 -6.18
N ALA A 281 23.05 15.26 -4.95
CA ALA A 281 22.23 14.10 -4.66
C ALA A 281 20.84 14.24 -5.32
N VAL A 282 20.57 13.41 -6.33
CA VAL A 282 19.24 13.25 -6.91
C VAL A 282 18.45 12.32 -5.99
N ALA A 283 17.22 12.69 -5.63
CA ALA A 283 16.34 11.82 -4.86
C ALA A 283 16.20 10.43 -5.52
N VAL A 284 16.47 9.36 -4.78
CA VAL A 284 16.35 7.96 -5.25
C VAL A 284 15.37 7.21 -4.37
N ASP A 285 14.22 6.93 -4.95
CA ASP A 285 13.16 6.09 -4.40
C ASP A 285 13.10 4.71 -5.06
N TRP A 286 12.16 3.89 -4.58
CA TRP A 286 11.85 2.56 -5.13
C TRP A 286 11.45 2.61 -6.61
N MET A 287 10.81 3.69 -7.08
CA MET A 287 10.45 3.88 -8.48
C MET A 287 11.69 4.01 -9.36
N THR A 288 12.68 4.77 -8.90
CA THR A 288 13.96 4.94 -9.58
C THR A 288 14.74 3.64 -9.65
N ALA A 289 14.79 2.88 -8.55
CA ALA A 289 15.43 1.56 -8.52
C ALA A 289 14.72 0.54 -9.42
N MET A 290 13.38 0.44 -9.35
CA MET A 290 12.60 -0.40 -10.24
C MET A 290 12.86 -0.08 -11.72
N LYS A 291 12.97 1.20 -12.06
CA LYS A 291 13.31 1.63 -13.44
C LYS A 291 14.73 1.21 -13.82
N SER A 292 15.71 1.32 -12.92
CA SER A 292 17.10 0.88 -13.14
C SER A 292 17.19 -0.64 -13.39
N LEU A 293 16.34 -1.41 -12.72
CA LEU A 293 16.28 -2.87 -12.83
C LEU A 293 15.37 -3.38 -13.96
N ASP A 294 14.76 -2.49 -14.76
CA ASP A 294 13.71 -2.84 -15.75
C ASP A 294 12.55 -3.67 -15.14
N MET A 295 12.14 -3.31 -13.92
CA MET A 295 11.04 -3.93 -13.19
C MET A 295 9.84 -2.97 -13.07
N ARG A 296 8.63 -3.53 -13.13
CA ARG A 296 7.41 -2.86 -12.64
C ARG A 296 6.65 -3.86 -11.78
N LEU A 297 6.91 -3.84 -10.49
CA LEU A 297 6.21 -4.70 -9.54
C LEU A 297 4.95 -4.01 -9.05
N LEU A 298 3.88 -4.78 -8.90
CA LEU A 298 2.75 -4.39 -8.09
C LEU A 298 3.01 -4.94 -6.69
N LEU A 299 3.26 -4.05 -5.73
CA LEU A 299 3.55 -4.42 -4.35
C LEU A 299 2.24 -4.53 -3.58
N VAL A 300 1.68 -5.73 -3.51
CA VAL A 300 0.41 -6.03 -2.83
C VAL A 300 0.65 -6.75 -1.52
#